data_AF-A0A1H7EDR9-F1
#
_entry.id   AF-A0A1H7EDR9-F1
#
_cell.length_a   1.000
_cell.length_b   1.000
_cell.length_c   1.000
_cell.angle_alpha   90.00
_cell.angle_beta   90.00
_cell.angle_gamma   90.00
#
_symmetry.space_group_name_H-M   'P 1'
#
loop_
_entity.id
_entity.type
_entity.pdbx_description
1 polymer ?
#
loop_
_entity_poly.entity_id
_entity_poly.type
_entity_poly.pdbx_seq_one_letter_code
_entity_poly.pdbx_strand_id
1 'polypeptide(L)'
;MEAETGMGRIFLAGIVMATVACVACGAAAQTRKPFPPGVVGVLPIDAGTEYVFLDRPTTLGGACKGWKAVSIQKPGELGSGMMAIMCWKESNGQLLTATAVKVTPQVAPMDLIR
;
A
#
# COMPACT_ATOMS: atom_id res chain seq x y z
N MET A 1 -55.09 -53.94 7.77
CA MET A 1 -54.90 -55.41 7.70
C MET A 1 -53.46 -55.64 7.35
N GLU A 2 -52.79 -56.42 8.21
CA GLU A 2 -51.50 -57.10 7.98
C GLU A 2 -50.26 -56.18 7.82
N ALA A 3 -49.29 -56.17 8.75
CA ALA A 3 -48.29 -57.22 9.00
C ALA A 3 -47.32 -57.32 7.79
N GLU A 4 -45.99 -57.29 7.87
CA GLU A 4 -45.05 -57.79 8.87
C GLU A 4 -43.61 -57.33 8.52
N THR A 5 -42.80 -57.18 9.57
CA THR A 5 -41.44 -57.71 9.74
C THR A 5 -40.53 -57.95 8.52
N GLY A 6 -39.32 -57.38 8.59
CA GLY A 6 -38.13 -58.22 8.46
C GLY A 6 -37.01 -57.72 7.54
N MET A 7 -35.85 -57.56 8.17
CA MET A 7 -34.59 -58.17 7.71
C MET A 7 -34.03 -57.69 6.36
N GLY A 8 -32.98 -56.85 6.42
CA GLY A 8 -31.92 -56.97 5.42
C GLY A 8 -31.20 -55.69 5.05
N ARG A 9 -29.93 -55.63 5.47
CA ARG A 9 -28.80 -55.04 4.72
C ARG A 9 -28.84 -53.51 4.56
N ILE A 10 -28.26 -52.84 5.55
CA ILE A 10 -27.78 -51.46 5.42
C ILE A 10 -26.66 -51.47 4.36
N PHE A 11 -26.98 -51.00 3.15
CA PHE A 11 -25.99 -50.70 2.13
C PHE A 11 -25.25 -49.43 2.56
N LEU A 12 -24.02 -49.59 3.07
CA LEU A 12 -23.05 -48.52 3.22
C LEU A 12 -22.62 -48.04 1.82
N ALA A 13 -23.15 -46.91 1.37
CA ALA A 13 -22.61 -46.21 0.21
C ALA A 13 -22.86 -44.69 0.33
N GLY A 14 -21.76 -43.95 0.54
CA GLY A 14 -21.60 -42.59 0.03
C GLY A 14 -22.15 -41.44 0.88
N ILE A 15 -21.38 -40.99 1.88
CA ILE A 15 -21.39 -39.57 2.24
C ILE A 15 -20.01 -39.02 1.97
N VAL A 16 -19.88 -38.46 0.77
CA VAL A 16 -18.83 -37.54 0.38
C VAL A 16 -19.20 -36.17 0.94
N MET A 17 -18.45 -35.66 1.91
CA MET A 17 -17.70 -34.43 1.72
C MET A 17 -16.91 -34.08 2.99
N ALA A 18 -15.61 -34.04 2.78
CA ALA A 18 -14.60 -33.70 3.75
C ALA A 18 -14.53 -32.18 3.97
N THR A 19 -14.07 -31.84 5.17
CA THR A 19 -13.32 -30.62 5.51
C THR A 19 -14.03 -29.28 5.29
N VAL A 20 -14.71 -28.82 6.34
CA VAL A 20 -14.87 -27.39 6.64
C VAL A 20 -13.47 -26.83 6.93
N ALA A 21 -12.76 -26.38 5.89
CA ALA A 21 -11.56 -25.58 6.03
C ALA A 21 -11.96 -24.10 6.21
N CYS A 22 -12.33 -23.74 7.44
CA CYS A 22 -12.26 -22.35 7.89
C CYS A 22 -10.79 -22.01 8.15
N VAL A 23 -10.02 -21.67 7.11
CA VAL A 23 -8.68 -21.10 7.31
C VAL A 23 -8.47 -19.95 6.34
N ALA A 24 -8.20 -18.80 6.95
CA ALA A 24 -7.64 -17.59 6.39
C ALA A 24 -8.55 -16.76 5.47
N CYS A 25 -9.06 -15.66 6.04
CA CYS A 25 -9.00 -14.36 5.40
C CYS A 25 -7.60 -14.19 4.80
N GLY A 26 -7.44 -14.55 3.52
CA GLY A 26 -6.39 -14.03 2.68
C GLY A 26 -6.64 -12.55 2.48
N ALA A 27 -6.33 -11.74 3.50
CA ALA A 27 -5.95 -10.37 3.24
C ALA A 27 -4.79 -10.47 2.27
N ALA A 28 -5.06 -10.20 1.00
CA ALA A 28 -4.06 -10.17 -0.04
C ALA A 28 -2.96 -9.23 0.46
N ALA A 29 -1.86 -9.82 0.93
CA ALA A 29 -0.60 -9.13 1.01
C ALA A 29 -0.28 -8.78 -0.43
N GLN A 30 -0.76 -7.62 -0.88
CA GLN A 30 -0.32 -6.99 -2.11
C GLN A 30 1.19 -6.95 -1.97
N THR A 31 1.86 -7.83 -2.72
CA THR A 31 3.30 -7.83 -2.89
C THR A 31 3.65 -6.47 -3.47
N ARG A 32 3.90 -5.49 -2.61
CA ARG A 32 4.34 -4.16 -2.99
C ARG A 32 5.61 -4.38 -3.80
N LYS A 33 5.50 -4.19 -5.11
CA LYS A 33 6.65 -4.18 -6.00
C LYS A 33 7.70 -3.27 -5.36
N PRO A 34 8.96 -3.70 -5.24
CA PRO A 34 10.00 -2.87 -4.65
C PRO A 34 10.02 -1.51 -5.34
N PHE A 35 10.05 -0.44 -4.55
CA PHE A 35 10.16 0.89 -5.12
C PHE A 35 11.42 0.98 -5.99
N PRO A 36 11.39 1.73 -7.10
CA PRO A 36 12.59 1.93 -7.88
C PRO A 36 13.69 2.62 -7.06
N PRO A 37 14.97 2.51 -7.48
CA PRO A 37 16.09 3.08 -6.74
C PRO A 37 15.91 4.58 -6.45
N GLY A 38 16.12 4.97 -5.20
CA GLY A 38 16.00 6.36 -4.76
C GLY A 38 14.56 6.83 -4.52
N VAL A 39 13.54 5.97 -4.67
CA VAL A 39 12.17 6.22 -4.22
C VAL A 39 11.97 5.54 -2.88
N VAL A 40 11.52 6.29 -1.88
CA VAL A 40 11.20 5.77 -0.54
C VAL A 40 9.73 5.57 -0.32
N GLY A 41 8.89 6.06 -1.23
CA GLY A 41 7.46 5.92 -1.16
C GLY A 41 6.71 6.67 -2.25
N VAL A 42 5.48 6.24 -2.44
CA VAL A 42 4.57 6.77 -3.47
C VAL A 42 3.21 6.94 -2.84
N LEU A 43 2.61 8.11 -3.03
CA LEU A 43 1.26 8.41 -2.57
C LEU A 43 0.40 8.79 -3.78
N PRO A 44 -0.60 7.98 -4.17
CA PRO A 44 -1.49 8.31 -5.28
C PRO A 44 -2.35 9.52 -4.94
N ILE A 45 -2.46 10.45 -5.89
CA ILE A 45 -3.31 11.63 -5.80
C ILE A 45 -4.63 11.35 -6.52
N ASP A 46 -4.52 10.83 -7.75
CA ASP A 46 -5.61 10.42 -8.62
C ASP A 46 -5.13 9.30 -9.57
N ALA A 47 -5.99 8.88 -10.51
CA ALA A 47 -5.68 7.78 -11.44
C ALA A 47 -4.51 8.06 -12.40
N GLY A 48 -4.11 9.32 -12.58
CA GLY A 48 -3.06 9.75 -13.49
C GLY A 48 -1.86 10.42 -12.82
N THR A 49 -1.89 10.67 -11.50
CA THR A 49 -0.79 11.35 -10.80
C THR A 49 -0.51 10.79 -9.40
N GLU A 50 0.78 10.76 -9.05
CA GLU A 50 1.27 10.31 -7.75
C GLU A 50 2.34 11.27 -7.22
N TYR A 51 2.35 11.47 -5.91
CA TYR A 51 3.51 12.03 -5.21
C TYR A 51 4.57 10.96 -5.03
N VAL A 52 5.77 11.24 -5.51
CA VAL A 52 6.94 10.36 -5.37
C VAL A 52 7.90 10.99 -4.38
N PHE A 53 8.12 10.30 -3.26
CA PHE A 53 9.04 10.69 -2.20
C PHE A 53 10.41 10.11 -2.51
N LEU A 54 11.41 10.98 -2.70
CA LEU A 54 12.75 10.57 -3.13
C LEU A 54 13.73 10.60 -1.96
N ASP A 55 14.70 9.68 -1.95
CA ASP A 55 15.81 9.65 -0.99
C ASP A 55 16.98 10.55 -1.41
N ARG A 56 16.69 11.68 -2.04
CA ARG A 56 17.71 12.63 -2.48
C ARG A 56 17.39 14.04 -2.01
N PRO A 57 18.40 14.87 -1.75
CA PRO A 57 18.19 16.26 -1.39
C PRO A 57 17.33 16.99 -2.44
N THR A 58 16.45 17.86 -1.97
CA THR A 58 15.70 18.76 -2.84
C THR A 58 16.60 19.91 -3.32
N THR A 59 16.33 20.40 -4.53
CA THR A 59 16.91 21.64 -5.05
C THR A 59 16.11 22.87 -4.63
N LEU A 60 14.96 22.67 -3.96
CA LEU A 60 14.15 23.76 -3.43
C LEU A 60 14.87 24.46 -2.27
N GLY A 61 14.98 25.79 -2.38
CA GLY A 61 15.49 26.65 -1.31
C GLY A 61 14.43 26.95 -0.23
N GLY A 62 14.72 27.97 0.58
CA GLY A 62 13.79 28.45 1.61
C GLY A 62 13.52 27.41 2.70
N ALA A 63 12.24 27.17 3.01
CA ALA A 63 11.80 26.23 4.04
C ALA A 63 12.23 24.76 3.76
N CYS A 64 12.56 24.45 2.50
CA CYS A 64 12.98 23.13 2.07
C CYS A 64 14.49 22.87 2.19
N LYS A 65 15.27 23.84 2.69
CA LYS A 65 16.73 23.69 2.80
C LYS A 65 17.09 22.51 3.70
N GLY A 66 17.86 21.56 3.15
CA GLY A 66 18.30 20.35 3.85
C GLY A 66 17.27 19.21 3.91
N TRP A 67 16.15 19.34 3.19
CA TRP A 67 15.11 18.32 3.12
C TRP A 67 15.26 17.50 1.83
N LYS A 68 14.51 16.40 1.72
CA LYS A 68 14.49 15.51 0.57
C LYS A 68 13.42 15.92 -0.44
N ALA A 69 13.53 15.48 -1.69
CA ALA A 69 12.62 15.91 -2.77
C ALA A 69 11.31 15.12 -2.80
N VAL A 70 10.21 15.81 -3.11
CA VAL A 70 8.94 15.22 -3.54
C VAL A 70 8.60 15.72 -4.94
N SER A 71 8.25 14.80 -5.83
CA SER A 71 7.87 15.09 -7.22
C SER A 71 6.43 14.64 -7.49
N ILE A 72 5.75 15.25 -8.47
CA ILE A 72 4.50 14.70 -9.04
C ILE A 72 4.84 14.01 -10.34
N GLN A 73 4.47 12.75 -10.44
CA GLN A 73 4.79 11.89 -11.58
C GLN A 73 3.58 11.08 -12.00
N LYS A 74 3.58 10.56 -13.23
CA LYS A 74 2.59 9.55 -13.61
C LYS A 74 2.88 8.23 -12.91
N PRO A 75 1.84 7.44 -12.59
CA PRO A 75 2.01 6.13 -12.00
C PRO A 75 3.00 5.26 -12.77
N GLY A 76 4.03 4.77 -12.08
CA GLY A 76 5.05 3.88 -12.65
C GLY A 76 6.05 4.50 -13.62
N GLU A 77 5.92 5.78 -13.99
CA GLU A 77 6.85 6.47 -14.89
C GLU A 77 7.74 7.46 -14.12
N LEU A 78 8.91 7.00 -13.70
CA LEU A 78 9.87 7.88 -13.04
C LEU A 78 10.51 8.90 -13.97
N GLY A 79 10.60 10.15 -13.52
CA GLY A 79 11.07 11.29 -14.30
C GLY A 79 9.99 11.93 -15.18
N SER A 80 8.77 11.37 -15.20
CA SER A 80 7.62 12.02 -15.84
C SER A 80 7.06 13.11 -14.93
N GLY A 81 6.59 14.23 -15.51
CA GLY A 81 5.91 15.29 -14.75
C GLY A 81 6.85 16.31 -14.09
N MET A 82 6.40 16.88 -12.97
CA MET A 82 7.07 18.00 -12.31
C MET A 82 7.96 17.51 -11.16
N MET A 83 9.25 17.78 -11.30
CA MET A 83 10.27 17.35 -10.34
C MET A 83 10.45 18.35 -9.21
N ALA A 84 10.68 17.83 -8.00
CA ALA A 84 11.05 18.63 -6.83
C ALA A 84 10.12 19.83 -6.58
N ILE A 85 8.81 19.59 -6.60
CA ILE A 85 7.79 20.63 -6.35
C ILE A 85 7.56 20.88 -4.85
N MET A 86 7.93 19.90 -4.04
CA MET A 86 7.82 19.88 -2.60
C MET A 86 9.05 19.23 -2.00
N CYS A 87 9.15 19.32 -0.69
CA CYS A 87 10.18 18.65 0.08
C CYS A 87 9.58 17.88 1.23
N TRP A 88 10.29 16.85 1.66
CA TRP A 88 9.91 16.05 2.81
C TRP A 88 11.09 15.79 3.75
N LYS A 89 10.79 15.56 5.02
CA LYS A 89 11.76 15.01 5.98
C LYS A 89 11.04 14.11 6.97
N GLU A 90 11.78 13.19 7.56
CA GLU A 90 11.34 12.46 8.73
C GLU A 90 11.74 13.24 9.99
N SER A 91 10.82 13.40 10.94
CA SER A 91 11.10 14.01 12.24
C SER A 91 10.22 13.36 13.30
N ASN A 92 10.84 12.80 14.35
CA ASN A 92 10.14 12.11 15.44
C ASN A 92 9.18 11.00 14.96
N GLY A 93 9.58 10.24 13.93
CA GLY A 93 8.74 9.19 13.34
C GLY A 93 7.57 9.72 12.50
N GLN A 94 7.51 11.02 12.23
CA GLN A 94 6.48 11.66 11.41
C GLN A 94 7.05 12.11 10.07
N LEU A 95 6.24 11.97 9.03
CA LEU A 95 6.47 12.53 7.72
C LEU A 95 6.09 14.01 7.73
N LEU A 96 7.06 14.89 7.50
CA LEU A 96 6.84 16.31 7.33
C LEU A 96 6.97 16.66 5.85
N THR A 97 5.99 17.36 5.29
CA THR A 97 6.03 17.86 3.90
C THR A 97 5.86 19.37 3.84
N ALA A 98 6.59 20.03 2.95
CA ALA A 98 6.51 21.49 2.77
C ALA A 98 6.77 21.87 1.30
N THR A 99 6.38 23.09 0.95
CA THR A 99 6.82 23.77 -0.28
C THR A 99 7.89 24.79 0.08
N ALA A 100 8.64 25.30 -0.91
CA ALA A 100 9.69 26.30 -0.66
C ALA A 100 9.17 27.56 0.06
N VAL A 101 7.89 27.89 -0.11
CA VAL A 101 7.22 29.07 0.45
C VAL A 101 6.48 28.80 1.76
N LYS A 102 6.18 27.54 2.11
CA LYS A 102 5.35 27.21 3.27
C LYS A 102 6.24 27.01 4.50
N VAL A 103 6.10 27.92 5.48
CA VAL A 103 6.87 27.88 6.74
C VAL A 103 6.38 26.78 7.69
N THR A 104 5.08 26.46 7.66
CA THR A 104 4.48 25.41 8.51
C THR A 104 4.33 24.10 7.73
N PRO A 105 5.08 23.04 8.05
CA PRO A 105 5.00 21.76 7.36
C PRO A 105 3.66 21.06 7.61
N GLN A 106 3.21 20.26 6.65
CA GLN A 106 2.14 19.29 6.90
C GLN A 106 2.73 18.04 7.55
N VAL A 107 1.99 17.45 8.48
CA VAL A 107 2.42 16.29 9.26
C VAL A 107 1.56 15.09 8.85
N ALA A 108 2.21 13.94 8.64
CA ALA A 108 1.52 12.69 8.40
C ALA A 108 2.29 11.49 8.98
N PRO A 109 1.67 10.31 9.13
CA PRO A 109 2.37 9.09 9.53
C PRO A 109 3.40 8.66 8.47
N MET A 110 4.53 8.09 8.91
CA MET A 110 5.55 7.56 7.99
C MET A 110 5.08 6.32 7.21
N ASP A 111 4.12 5.56 7.75
CA ASP A 111 3.51 4.39 7.09
C ASP A 111 2.76 4.72 5.79
N LEU A 112 2.52 6.01 5.51
CA LEU A 112 1.94 6.43 4.24
C LEU A 112 2.91 6.26 3.06
N ILE A 113 4.22 6.26 3.32
CA ILE A 113 5.24 6.21 2.28
C ILE A 113 6.11 4.95 2.36
N ARG A 114 6.21 4.29 3.52
CA ARG A 114 6.95 3.03 3.68
C ARG A 114 6.08 1.81 3.44
#